data_AF-A0A4Y2QZN3-F1
#
_entry.id   AF-A0A4Y2QZN3-F1
#
_cell.length_a   1.000
_cell.length_b   1.000
_cell.length_c   1.000
_cell.angle_alpha   90.00
_cell.angle_beta   90.00
_cell.angle_gamma   90.00
#
_symmetry.space_group_name_H-M   'P 1'
#
loop_
_entity.id
_entity.type
_entity.pdbx_description
1 polymer ?
#
loop_
_entity_poly.entity_id
_entity_poly.type
_entity_poly.pdbx_seq_one_letter_code
_entity_poly.pdbx_strand_id
1 'polypeptide(L)'
;MSGCYKGSSGRIKIVAPHVTWNHCCINRQSLAAKPLPDSLKEVLNKSVKVVNFIKANSTNTRLFRSLCEDMGSLHTTLLLHTEVRWLSRGNVLTRLFELRDMKFLLF
;
A
#
# COMPACT_ATOMS: atom_id res chain seq x y z
N MET A 1 -13.80 12.77 10.64
CA MET A 1 -14.54 13.08 9.39
C MET A 1 -14.52 14.59 9.17
N SER A 2 -14.03 15.06 8.02
CA SER A 2 -13.89 16.51 7.74
C SER A 2 -15.10 17.00 6.95
N GLY A 3 -16.13 17.49 7.64
CA GLY A 3 -17.28 18.13 7.00
C GLY A 3 -17.01 19.61 6.74
N CYS A 4 -17.33 20.09 5.53
CA CYS A 4 -17.05 21.46 5.08
C CYS A 4 -17.63 22.55 6.00
N TYR A 5 -18.78 22.30 6.62
CA TYR A 5 -19.53 23.32 7.37
C TYR A 5 -19.63 23.07 8.88
N LYS A 6 -19.53 21.81 9.32
CA LYS A 6 -19.64 21.42 10.76
C LYS A 6 -18.46 20.60 11.29
N GLY A 7 -17.47 20.32 10.43
CA GLY A 7 -16.27 19.57 10.81
C GLY A 7 -15.16 20.46 11.36
N SER A 8 -14.06 19.84 11.79
CA SER A 8 -12.85 20.51 12.27
C SER A 8 -12.36 21.61 11.32
N SER A 9 -12.42 21.37 10.00
CA SER A 9 -12.07 22.35 8.97
C SER A 9 -12.91 23.63 9.03
N GLY A 10 -14.20 23.52 9.34
CA GLY A 10 -15.09 24.67 9.47
C GLY A 10 -14.75 25.51 10.69
N ARG A 11 -14.49 24.86 11.84
CA ARG A 11 -14.09 25.54 13.09
C ARG A 11 -12.74 26.24 12.97
N ILE A 12 -11.77 25.62 12.29
CA ILE A 12 -10.45 26.21 12.07
C ILE A 12 -10.55 27.45 11.18
N LYS A 13 -11.40 27.45 10.14
CA LYS A 13 -11.60 28.62 9.28
C LYS A 13 -12.24 29.81 9.99
N ILE A 14 -12.99 29.60 11.08
CA ILE A 14 -13.54 30.69 11.91
C ILE A 14 -12.42 31.45 12.61
N VAL A 15 -11.40 30.74 13.10
CA VAL A 15 -10.27 31.33 13.84
C VAL A 15 -9.14 31.78 12.90
N ALA A 16 -8.96 31.10 11.76
CA ALA A 16 -7.93 31.37 10.78
C ALA A 16 -8.52 31.32 9.34
N PRO A 17 -9.16 32.41 8.86
CA PRO A 17 -9.88 32.40 7.58
C PRO A 17 -8.98 32.21 6.35
N HIS A 18 -7.70 32.56 6.46
CA HIS A 18 -6.72 32.40 5.38
C HIS A 18 -6.08 31.00 5.30
N VAL A 19 -6.38 30.10 6.25
CA VAL A 19 -5.77 28.76 6.22
C VAL A 19 -6.42 27.91 5.13
N THR A 20 -5.58 27.26 4.33
CA THR A 20 -6.02 26.33 3.31
C THR A 20 -6.19 24.94 3.93
N TRP A 21 -7.44 24.46 3.96
CA TRP A 21 -7.70 23.10 4.41
C TRP A 21 -7.40 22.11 3.27
N ASN A 22 -6.35 21.32 3.44
CA ASN A 22 -6.05 20.21 2.57
C ASN A 22 -6.47 18.90 3.24
N HIS A 23 -7.24 18.07 2.54
CA HIS A 23 -7.50 16.72 3.04
C HIS A 23 -6.18 15.95 3.15
N CYS A 24 -6.01 15.25 4.28
CA CYS A 24 -4.86 14.37 4.49
C CYS A 24 -4.73 13.40 3.30
N CYS A 25 -3.49 13.22 2.82
CA CYS A 25 -3.17 12.35 1.69
C CYS A 25 -3.74 10.94 1.86
N ILE A 26 -3.74 10.42 3.08
CA ILE A 26 -4.36 9.15 3.47
C ILE A 26 -5.86 9.10 3.14
N ASN A 27 -6.60 10.14 3.51
CA ASN A 27 -8.04 10.21 3.25
C ASN A 27 -8.32 10.29 1.75
N ARG A 28 -7.53 11.07 0.99
CA ARG A 28 -7.66 11.14 -0.47
C ARG A 28 -7.37 9.80 -1.14
N GLN A 29 -6.34 9.10 -0.68
CA GLN A 29 -6.01 7.76 -1.18
C GLN A 29 -7.13 6.75 -0.90
N SER A 30 -7.73 6.77 0.29
CA SER A 30 -8.88 5.92 0.63
C SER A 30 -10.09 6.20 -0.27
N LEU A 31 -10.38 7.48 -0.55
CA LEU A 31 -11.45 7.87 -1.46
C LEU A 31 -11.18 7.43 -2.91
N ALA A 32 -9.92 7.57 -3.37
CA ALA A 32 -9.52 7.13 -4.71
C ALA A 32 -9.60 5.61 -4.90
N ALA A 33 -9.54 4.82 -3.82
CA ALA A 33 -9.68 3.37 -3.87
C ALA A 33 -11.14 2.88 -3.92
N LYS A 34 -12.12 3.74 -3.57
CA LYS A 34 -13.55 3.37 -3.53
C LYS A 34 -14.11 2.86 -4.87
N PRO A 35 -13.87 3.53 -6.02
CA PRO A 35 -14.46 3.10 -7.30
C PRO A 35 -13.75 1.89 -7.95
N LEU A 36 -12.77 1.28 -7.29
CA LEU A 36 -12.05 0.16 -7.89
C LEU A 36 -12.92 -1.10 -7.99
N PRO A 37 -12.75 -1.90 -9.05
CA PRO A 37 -13.41 -3.20 -9.17
C PRO A 37 -13.06 -4.12 -8.00
N ASP A 38 -14.01 -4.96 -7.59
CA ASP A 38 -13.80 -5.87 -6.45
C ASP A 38 -12.73 -6.93 -6.74
N SER A 39 -12.61 -7.36 -7.99
CA SER A 39 -11.52 -8.25 -8.43
C SER A 39 -10.13 -7.65 -8.14
N LEU A 40 -9.96 -6.35 -8.40
CA LEU A 40 -8.69 -5.66 -8.12
C LEU A 40 -8.44 -5.51 -6.61
N LYS A 41 -9.50 -5.22 -5.84
CA LYS A 41 -9.40 -5.17 -4.36
C LYS A 41 -8.98 -6.52 -3.79
N GLU A 42 -9.52 -7.61 -4.32
CA GLU A 42 -9.19 -8.97 -3.89
C GLU A 42 -7.71 -9.30 -4.14
N VAL A 43 -7.21 -9.01 -5.35
CA VAL A 43 -5.78 -9.20 -5.69
C VAL A 43 -4.91 -8.42 -4.72
N LEU A 44 -5.21 -7.14 -4.49
CA LEU A 44 -4.44 -6.31 -3.56
C LEU A 44 -4.48 -6.83 -2.12
N ASN A 45 -5.62 -7.35 -1.67
CA ASN A 45 -5.74 -7.98 -0.35
C ASN A 45 -4.90 -9.26 -0.24
N LYS A 46 -4.90 -10.10 -1.29
CA LYS A 46 -4.05 -11.30 -1.37
C LYS A 46 -2.56 -10.93 -1.33
N SER A 47 -2.15 -9.94 -2.10
CA SER A 47 -0.77 -9.44 -2.08
C SER A 47 -0.32 -8.99 -0.70
N VAL A 48 -1.17 -8.25 0.04
CA VAL A 48 -0.88 -7.85 1.41
C VAL A 48 -0.70 -9.06 2.33
N LYS A 49 -1.55 -10.09 2.21
CA LYS A 49 -1.41 -11.33 3.00
C LYS A 49 -0.06 -12.02 2.76
N VAL A 50 0.37 -12.11 1.49
CA VAL A 50 1.68 -12.70 1.13
C VAL A 50 2.82 -11.93 1.77
N VAL A 51 2.83 -10.59 1.65
CA VAL A 51 3.87 -9.76 2.25
C VAL A 51 3.89 -9.90 3.77
N ASN A 52 2.72 -9.89 4.41
CA ASN A 52 2.61 -10.05 5.85
C ASN A 52 3.14 -11.41 6.31
N PHE A 53 2.84 -12.50 5.58
CA PHE A 53 3.37 -13.83 5.88
C PHE A 53 4.91 -13.88 5.81
N ILE A 54 5.51 -13.26 4.79
CA ILE A 54 6.96 -13.20 4.63
C ILE A 54 7.60 -12.37 5.77
N LYS A 55 6.97 -11.25 6.12
CA LYS A 55 7.50 -10.31 7.13
C LYS A 55 7.23 -10.72 8.57
N ALA A 56 6.23 -11.57 8.82
CA ALA A 56 5.89 -12.05 10.15
C ALA A 56 7.00 -12.88 10.80
N ASN A 57 7.91 -13.45 10.00
CA ASN A 57 8.98 -14.31 10.46
C ASN A 57 10.33 -13.87 9.85
N SER A 58 11.35 -13.70 10.70
CA SER A 58 12.69 -13.29 10.28
C SER A 58 13.36 -14.33 9.36
N THR A 59 13.12 -15.63 9.58
CA THR A 59 13.55 -16.72 8.71
C THR A 59 12.88 -16.63 7.35
N ASN A 60 11.57 -16.41 7.28
CA ASN A 60 10.87 -16.23 6.00
C ASN A 60 11.42 -15.03 5.21
N THR A 61 11.71 -13.93 5.91
CA THR A 61 12.31 -12.74 5.29
C THR A 61 13.72 -13.02 4.76
N ARG A 62 14.55 -13.79 5.51
CA ARG A 62 15.89 -14.19 5.07
C ARG A 62 15.85 -15.15 3.87
N LEU A 63 14.98 -16.16 3.92
CA LEU A 63 14.78 -17.12 2.82
C LEU A 63 14.30 -16.40 1.56
N PHE A 64 13.32 -15.51 1.70
CA PHE A 64 12.83 -14.69 0.59
C PHE A 64 13.94 -13.83 -0.02
N ARG A 65 14.77 -13.19 0.82
CA ARG A 65 15.92 -12.41 0.35
C ARG A 65 16.88 -13.29 -0.45
N SER A 66 17.28 -14.44 0.09
CA SER A 66 18.20 -15.38 -0.58
C SER A 66 17.64 -15.81 -1.93
N LEU A 67 16.35 -16.17 -1.99
CA LEU A 67 15.68 -16.52 -3.24
C LEU A 67 15.73 -15.37 -4.25
N CYS A 68 15.49 -14.13 -3.82
CA CYS A 68 15.56 -12.98 -4.71
C CYS A 68 16.98 -12.71 -5.24
N GLU A 69 18.00 -12.88 -4.40
CA GLU A 69 19.41 -12.74 -4.76
C GLU A 69 19.82 -13.80 -5.79
N ASP A 70 19.45 -15.06 -5.56
CA ASP A 70 19.70 -16.18 -6.48
C ASP A 70 18.98 -16.02 -7.83
N MET A 71 17.86 -15.28 -7.84
CA MET A 71 17.12 -14.96 -9.05
C MET A 71 17.64 -13.70 -9.77
N GLY A 72 18.65 -13.01 -9.23
CA GLY A 72 19.14 -11.75 -9.80
C GLY A 72 18.12 -10.62 -9.72
N SER A 73 17.22 -10.66 -8.72
CA SER A 73 16.15 -9.68 -8.60
C SER A 73 16.67 -8.28 -8.30
N LEU A 74 16.09 -7.28 -8.95
CA LEU A 74 16.28 -5.87 -8.61
C LEU A 74 15.85 -5.57 -7.16
N HIS A 75 14.94 -6.36 -6.60
CA HIS A 75 14.36 -6.12 -5.29
C HIS A 75 14.46 -7.36 -4.40
N THR A 76 15.37 -7.31 -3.43
CA THR A 76 15.60 -8.41 -2.47
C THR A 76 14.75 -8.30 -1.20
N THR A 77 13.94 -7.25 -1.09
CA THR A 77 13.06 -7.02 0.05
C THR A 77 11.70 -6.43 -0.34
N LEU A 78 10.67 -6.91 0.34
CA LEU A 78 9.31 -6.37 0.20
C LEU A 78 9.10 -5.17 1.13
N LEU A 79 8.28 -4.22 0.68
CA LEU A 79 7.87 -3.06 1.48
C LEU A 79 6.90 -3.52 2.56
N LEU A 80 7.09 -3.04 3.80
CA LEU A 80 6.09 -3.26 4.85
C LEU A 80 4.86 -2.40 4.54
N HIS A 81 3.68 -3.02 4.50
CA HIS A 81 2.43 -2.29 4.33
C HIS A 81 1.77 -2.05 5.69
N THR A 82 1.42 -0.80 5.97
CA THR A 82 0.42 -0.44 6.99
C THR A 82 -0.88 -0.12 6.28
N GLU A 83 -2.01 -0.69 6.73
CA GLU A 83 -3.34 -0.63 6.11
C GLU A 83 -3.80 0.77 5.68
N VAL A 84 -3.24 1.79 6.32
CA VAL A 84 -3.58 3.21 6.16
C VAL A 84 -3.18 3.82 4.81
N ARG A 85 -2.27 3.21 4.04
CA ARG A 85 -1.72 3.82 2.80
C ARG A 85 -2.02 2.99 1.56
N TRP A 86 -3.15 3.23 0.90
CA TRP A 86 -3.56 2.49 -0.31
C TRP A 86 -2.48 2.46 -1.41
N LEU A 87 -1.78 3.58 -1.67
CA LEU A 87 -0.71 3.62 -2.67
C LEU A 87 0.43 2.61 -2.40
N SER A 88 0.70 2.31 -1.13
CA SER A 88 1.71 1.31 -0.79
C SER A 88 1.27 -0.12 -1.14
N ARG A 89 -0.04 -0.40 -1.28
CA ARG A 89 -0.52 -1.69 -1.82
C ARG A 89 -0.21 -1.83 -3.30
N GLY A 90 -0.33 -0.74 -4.06
CA GLY A 90 0.07 -0.70 -5.47
C GLY A 90 1.57 -0.99 -5.63
N ASN A 91 2.42 -0.32 -4.86
CA ASN A 91 3.87 -0.56 -4.91
C ASN A 91 4.27 -1.98 -4.49
N VAL A 92 3.57 -2.55 -3.50
CA VAL A 92 3.75 -3.96 -3.11
C VAL A 92 3.36 -4.88 -4.27
N LEU A 93 2.24 -4.61 -4.93
CA LEU A 93 1.80 -5.39 -6.09
C LEU A 93 2.83 -5.32 -7.22
N THR A 94 3.33 -4.12 -7.56
CA THR A 94 4.39 -3.93 -8.56
C THR A 94 5.62 -4.77 -8.24
N ARG A 95 6.13 -4.72 -7.00
CA ARG A 95 7.29 -5.53 -6.61
C ARG A 95 7.03 -7.04 -6.70
N LEU A 96 5.83 -7.49 -6.33
CA LEU A 96 5.45 -8.90 -6.46
C LEU A 96 5.39 -9.32 -7.93
N PHE A 97 4.92 -8.46 -8.83
CA PHE A 97 4.92 -8.74 -10.28
C PHE A 97 6.32 -8.71 -10.88
N GLU A 98 7.16 -7.75 -10.54
CA GLU A 98 8.57 -7.72 -10.99
C GLU A 98 9.31 -9.00 -10.57
N LEU A 99 9.02 -9.51 -9.37
CA LEU A 99 9.54 -10.80 -8.90
C LEU A 99 8.96 -12.00 -9.64
N ARG A 100 7.69 -11.95 -10.02
CA ARG A 100 7.03 -12.97 -10.84
C ARG A 100 7.58 -12.98 -12.27
N ASP A 101 7.84 -11.81 -12.85
CA ASP A 101 8.26 -11.66 -14.23
C ASP A 101 9.74 -12.03 -14.42
N MET A 102 10.55 -11.92 -13.36
CA MET A 102 11.95 -12.35 -13.40
C MET A 102 12.14 -13.87 -13.47
N LYS A 103 11.15 -14.70 -13.11
CA LYS A 103 11.12 -16.14 -13.43
C LYS A 103 9.68 -16.63 -13.57
N PHE A 104 9.34 -17.09 -14.77
CA PHE A 104 8.32 -18.12 -15.02
C PHE A 104 8.24 -19.10 -13.83
N LEU A 105 7.26 -18.89 -12.96
CA LEU A 105 6.92 -19.81 -11.88
C LEU A 105 5.65 -20.55 -12.31
N LEU A 106 5.83 -21.41 -13.30
CA LEU A 106 4.95 -22.52 -13.66
C LEU A 106 5.87 -23.70 -14.06
N PHE A 107 6.35 -24.42 -13.05
CA PHE A 107 5.91 -25.80 -12.95
C PHE A 107 4.51 -25.78 -12.33
#